data_AF-A0AAV2QI92-F1
#
_entry.id   AF-A0AAV2QI92-F1
#
_cell.length_a   1.000
_cell.length_b   1.000
_cell.length_c   1.000
_cell.angle_alpha   90.00
_cell.angle_beta   90.00
_cell.angle_gamma   90.00
#
_symmetry.space_group_name_H-M   'P 1'
#
loop_
_entity.id
_entity.type
_entity.pdbx_description
1 polymer ?
#
loop_
_entity_poly.entity_id
_entity_poly.type
_entity_poly.pdbx_seq_one_letter_code
_entity_poly.pdbx_strand_id
1 'polypeptide(L)'
;KHSVRFDTPHPLNGREVGTNGYAGYNVAWDTSTFSIKGDNHTVENNLVIDRSNEGGEKDKCSLCVLYRFWWYLDIFNNHTTTINNGATQADGGIHAEEFPAKWPLPGEVVENNYMGTDVLEQIVDPDNWDFRPVEGGAFTKGEHIIGPYLPGNEAKTYWIPGRKLFKTSTPVPVSGGTTSSDRDVVMFLGGYMADKHHFYFGKDKIRVEEATVNDDEYQYTLDDNEGNMLSLPNLEKGSQYFWRVDVQRQGTIYKGDLWNFYT
;
A
#
# COMPACT_ATOMS: atom_id res chain seq x y z
N LYS A 1 13.18 -9.39 6.86
CA LYS A 1 12.29 -9.50 8.04
C LYS A 1 10.89 -9.82 7.50
N HIS A 2 10.12 -10.69 8.15
CA HIS A 2 8.74 -10.99 7.74
C HIS A 2 7.88 -9.71 7.82
N SER A 3 6.85 -9.60 6.97
CA SER A 3 5.87 -8.51 7.04
C SER A 3 4.80 -8.85 8.08
N VAL A 4 3.60 -9.24 7.64
CA VAL A 4 2.52 -9.71 8.50
C VAL A 4 2.71 -11.19 8.75
N ARG A 5 2.60 -11.61 10.02
CA ARG A 5 2.71 -13.01 10.39
C ARG A 5 1.69 -13.37 11.46
N PHE A 6 0.86 -14.35 11.17
CA PHE A 6 0.18 -15.13 12.20
C PHE A 6 1.04 -16.34 12.50
N ASP A 7 1.29 -16.57 13.78
CA ASP A 7 2.01 -17.75 14.23
C ASP A 7 1.07 -18.70 14.97
N THR A 8 1.49 -19.95 15.01
CA THR A 8 0.81 -21.00 15.78
C THR A 8 1.79 -21.52 16.81
N PRO A 9 1.36 -21.80 18.06
CA PRO A 9 2.25 -22.36 19.07
C PRO A 9 2.83 -23.70 18.59
N HIS A 10 4.05 -24.01 19.03
CA HIS A 10 4.66 -25.31 18.76
C HIS A 10 3.83 -26.38 19.49
N PRO A 11 3.24 -27.35 18.77
CA PRO A 11 2.32 -28.28 19.38
C PRO A 11 3.11 -29.29 20.19
N LEU A 12 3.16 -29.13 21.51
CA LEU A 12 3.58 -30.22 22.40
C LEU A 12 2.42 -31.19 22.68
N ASN A 13 1.16 -30.79 22.48
CA ASN A 13 -0.02 -31.60 22.84
C ASN A 13 -1.19 -31.59 21.83
N GLY A 14 -1.00 -31.02 20.63
CA GLY A 14 -1.98 -31.08 19.54
C GLY A 14 -3.25 -30.26 19.75
N ARG A 15 -3.70 -29.60 18.67
CA ARG A 15 -5.02 -28.96 18.46
C ARG A 15 -5.22 -27.48 18.78
N GLU A 16 -4.33 -26.80 19.49
CA GLU A 16 -4.47 -25.34 19.65
C GLU A 16 -3.65 -24.62 18.59
N VAL A 17 -4.32 -24.17 17.53
CA VAL A 17 -3.77 -23.24 16.56
C VAL A 17 -4.33 -21.85 16.81
N GLY A 18 -3.63 -20.79 16.37
CA GLY A 18 -4.21 -19.45 16.39
C GLY A 18 -5.44 -19.39 15.48
N THR A 19 -6.50 -18.72 15.91
CA THR A 19 -7.73 -18.58 15.10
C THR A 19 -8.31 -17.19 15.14
N ASN A 20 -9.23 -16.87 14.21
CA ASN A 20 -10.02 -15.63 14.20
C ASN A 20 -9.19 -14.34 14.05
N GLY A 21 -8.01 -14.45 13.45
CA GLY A 21 -7.18 -13.30 13.09
C GLY A 21 -7.66 -12.58 11.82
N TYR A 22 -7.52 -11.25 11.80
CA TYR A 22 -7.84 -10.40 10.66
C TYR A 22 -6.56 -9.79 10.07
N ALA A 23 -6.30 -10.01 8.79
CA ALA A 23 -5.19 -9.43 8.04
C ALA A 23 -5.73 -8.84 6.74
N GLY A 24 -6.09 -7.56 6.76
CA GLY A 24 -6.54 -6.89 5.55
C GLY A 24 -6.06 -5.47 5.37
N TYR A 25 -6.17 -4.99 4.13
CA TYR A 25 -5.79 -3.64 3.71
C TYR A 25 -4.32 -3.29 4.00
N ASN A 26 -3.41 -4.26 3.87
CA ASN A 26 -1.98 -4.05 4.07
C ASN A 26 -1.24 -3.92 2.74
N VAL A 27 -0.16 -3.14 2.74
CA VAL A 27 0.90 -3.25 1.74
C VAL A 27 2.12 -3.89 2.39
N ALA A 28 2.60 -4.99 1.83
CA ALA A 28 3.87 -5.60 2.16
C ALA A 28 4.79 -5.52 0.94
N TRP A 29 5.85 -4.74 1.06
CA TRP A 29 6.83 -4.50 0.00
C TRP A 29 8.23 -4.43 0.61
N ASP A 30 9.23 -4.96 -0.11
CA ASP A 30 10.60 -5.17 0.39
C ASP A 30 10.66 -5.92 1.74
N THR A 31 9.81 -6.94 1.87
CA THR A 31 9.74 -7.81 3.05
C THR A 31 9.94 -9.27 2.66
N SER A 32 10.23 -10.16 3.62
CA SER A 32 10.58 -11.54 3.28
C SER A 32 9.38 -12.44 3.00
N THR A 33 8.33 -12.43 3.82
CA THR A 33 7.07 -13.13 3.54
C THR A 33 5.92 -12.54 4.36
N PHE A 34 4.72 -12.56 3.79
CA PHE A 34 3.43 -12.39 4.48
C PHE A 34 2.89 -13.79 4.78
N SER A 35 2.88 -14.21 6.05
CA SER A 35 2.64 -15.61 6.41
C SER A 35 1.47 -15.78 7.37
N ILE A 36 0.43 -16.47 6.91
CA ILE A 36 -0.75 -16.81 7.68
C ILE A 36 -0.70 -18.29 8.04
N LYS A 37 -0.67 -18.56 9.33
CA LYS A 37 -0.78 -19.89 9.95
C LYS A 37 -1.94 -19.84 10.93
N GLY A 38 -2.48 -21.00 11.26
CA GLY A 38 -3.66 -21.08 12.10
C GLY A 38 -4.87 -21.50 11.29
N ASP A 39 -6.07 -21.11 11.71
CA ASP A 39 -7.31 -21.40 10.98
C ASP A 39 -8.40 -20.35 11.26
N ASN A 40 -9.46 -20.34 10.44
CA ASN A 40 -10.59 -19.42 10.58
C ASN A 40 -10.16 -17.95 10.60
N HIS A 41 -9.25 -17.57 9.69
CA HIS A 41 -8.80 -16.20 9.52
C HIS A 41 -9.59 -15.47 8.42
N THR A 42 -9.50 -14.14 8.41
CA THR A 42 -9.88 -13.32 7.26
C THR A 42 -8.64 -12.64 6.71
N VAL A 43 -8.32 -12.92 5.46
CA VAL A 43 -7.16 -12.38 4.74
C VAL A 43 -7.66 -11.68 3.48
N GLU A 44 -7.81 -10.36 3.52
CA GLU A 44 -8.48 -9.64 2.45
C GLU A 44 -7.78 -8.36 1.99
N ASN A 45 -7.90 -8.02 0.71
CA ASN A 45 -7.49 -6.70 0.21
C ASN A 45 -6.03 -6.32 0.52
N ASN A 46 -5.13 -7.30 0.59
CA ASN A 46 -3.71 -7.04 0.78
C ASN A 46 -2.99 -6.92 -0.56
N LEU A 47 -1.93 -6.12 -0.59
CA LEU A 47 -0.96 -6.05 -1.67
C LEU A 47 0.38 -6.57 -1.15
N VAL A 48 0.87 -7.68 -1.69
CA VAL A 48 2.08 -8.35 -1.24
C VAL A 48 3.06 -8.49 -2.40
N ILE A 49 4.02 -7.59 -2.44
CA ILE A 49 5.01 -7.50 -3.50
C ILE A 49 6.31 -8.11 -2.97
N ASP A 50 6.77 -9.18 -3.61
CA ASP A 50 8.06 -9.77 -3.30
C ASP A 50 9.22 -8.84 -3.73
N ARG A 51 10.39 -9.02 -3.12
CA ARG A 51 11.65 -8.45 -3.60
C ARG A 51 12.08 -9.18 -4.87
N SER A 52 11.36 -8.97 -5.96
CA SER A 52 11.84 -9.34 -7.29
C SER A 52 13.01 -8.40 -7.61
N ASN A 53 14.25 -8.80 -7.30
CA ASN A 53 15.50 -8.53 -8.06
C ASN A 53 16.83 -8.70 -7.29
N GLU A 54 16.86 -9.13 -6.03
CA GLU A 54 18.14 -9.39 -5.33
C GLU A 54 18.16 -10.70 -4.54
N GLY A 55 18.31 -11.83 -5.25
CA GLY A 55 18.76 -13.08 -4.63
C GLY A 55 17.83 -13.73 -3.60
N GLY A 56 16.56 -13.32 -3.51
CA GLY A 56 15.54 -14.06 -2.77
C GLY A 56 15.35 -15.46 -3.37
N GLU A 57 15.07 -16.45 -2.53
CA GLU A 57 14.72 -17.79 -3.00
C GLU A 57 13.48 -17.71 -3.89
N LYS A 58 13.68 -17.84 -5.20
CA LYS A 58 12.66 -17.68 -6.27
C LYS A 58 11.42 -18.58 -6.13
N ASP A 59 11.42 -19.49 -5.16
CA ASP A 59 10.40 -20.51 -4.95
C ASP A 59 9.62 -20.30 -3.63
N LYS A 60 9.67 -19.11 -3.02
CA LYS A 60 8.88 -18.80 -1.82
C LYS A 60 7.70 -17.89 -2.16
N CYS A 61 6.53 -18.23 -1.64
CA CYS A 61 5.35 -17.36 -1.70
C CYS A 61 5.65 -16.01 -1.08
N SER A 62 5.13 -14.96 -1.72
CA SER A 62 5.05 -13.62 -1.13
C SER A 62 3.91 -13.57 -0.11
N LEU A 63 2.72 -14.06 -0.50
CA LEU A 63 1.57 -14.31 0.37
C LEU A 63 1.43 -15.81 0.62
N CYS A 64 1.84 -16.25 1.81
CA CYS A 64 1.78 -17.64 2.24
C CYS A 64 0.61 -17.86 3.18
N VAL A 65 -0.52 -18.37 2.68
CA VAL A 65 -1.62 -18.84 3.53
C VAL A 65 -1.42 -20.33 3.73
N LEU A 66 -0.62 -20.73 4.72
CA LEU A 66 -0.08 -22.08 4.79
C LEU A 66 -1.20 -23.12 4.95
N TYR A 67 -1.20 -24.15 4.13
CA TYR A 67 -2.09 -25.30 4.27
C TYR A 67 -1.53 -26.31 5.27
N ARG A 68 -0.22 -26.57 5.21
CA ARG A 68 0.45 -27.58 6.03
C ARG A 68 1.97 -27.36 6.05
N PHE A 69 2.67 -27.76 7.11
CA PHE A 69 4.15 -27.78 7.11
C PHE A 69 4.70 -29.08 6.52
N TRP A 70 5.89 -29.05 5.90
CA TRP A 70 6.47 -30.27 5.33
C TRP A 70 6.80 -31.35 6.38
N TRP A 71 7.02 -30.95 7.64
CA TRP A 71 7.39 -31.84 8.75
C TRP A 71 6.23 -32.14 9.71
N TYR A 72 5.01 -31.73 9.37
CA TYR A 72 3.86 -31.81 10.27
C TYR A 72 2.58 -32.18 9.53
N LEU A 73 1.67 -32.89 10.20
CA LEU A 73 0.45 -33.42 9.57
C LEU A 73 -0.78 -32.52 9.71
N ASP A 74 -0.77 -31.54 10.62
CA ASP A 74 -1.95 -30.71 10.82
C ASP A 74 -2.20 -29.78 9.63
N ILE A 75 -3.49 -29.67 9.32
CA ILE A 75 -4.02 -28.78 8.31
C ILE A 75 -4.28 -27.42 8.97
N PHE A 76 -3.87 -26.37 8.28
CA PHE A 76 -4.11 -24.97 8.62
C PHE A 76 -5.02 -24.35 7.56
N ASN A 77 -5.69 -23.26 7.92
CA ASN A 77 -6.47 -22.42 7.03
C ASN A 77 -7.55 -23.16 6.24
N ASN A 78 -8.13 -24.23 6.80
CA ASN A 78 -9.22 -24.96 6.16
C ASN A 78 -10.55 -24.19 6.19
N HIS A 79 -10.70 -23.26 7.15
CA HIS A 79 -11.87 -22.41 7.37
C HIS A 79 -11.54 -20.92 7.15
N THR A 80 -10.37 -20.62 6.60
CA THR A 80 -9.95 -19.24 6.34
C THR A 80 -10.63 -18.68 5.09
N THR A 81 -11.01 -17.40 5.15
CA THR A 81 -11.43 -16.62 3.98
C THR A 81 -10.23 -15.85 3.44
N THR A 82 -9.86 -16.08 2.18
CA THR A 82 -8.77 -15.39 1.48
C THR A 82 -9.32 -14.75 0.21
N ILE A 83 -9.52 -13.44 0.20
CA ILE A 83 -10.19 -12.76 -0.92
C ILE A 83 -9.52 -11.44 -1.34
N ASN A 84 -9.63 -11.06 -2.61
CA ASN A 84 -9.23 -9.73 -3.10
C ASN A 84 -7.76 -9.36 -2.84
N ASN A 85 -6.86 -10.34 -2.64
CA ASN A 85 -5.44 -10.06 -2.42
C ASN A 85 -4.68 -10.00 -3.75
N GLY A 86 -3.78 -9.04 -3.89
CA GLY A 86 -2.81 -8.97 -4.99
C GLY A 86 -1.43 -9.38 -4.50
N ALA A 87 -0.79 -10.34 -5.15
CA ALA A 87 0.51 -10.85 -4.71
C ALA A 87 1.40 -11.29 -5.87
N THR A 88 2.72 -11.12 -5.74
CA THR A 88 3.67 -11.62 -6.76
C THR A 88 3.58 -13.14 -6.91
N GLN A 89 3.45 -13.83 -5.77
CA GLN A 89 3.27 -15.28 -5.65
C GLN A 89 2.39 -15.56 -4.41
N ALA A 90 1.31 -16.33 -4.57
CA ALA A 90 0.43 -16.70 -3.46
C ALA A 90 0.14 -18.21 -3.45
N ASP A 91 0.45 -18.89 -2.35
CA ASP A 91 0.28 -20.33 -2.24
C ASP A 91 0.13 -20.83 -0.79
N GLY A 92 -0.20 -22.12 -0.67
CA GLY A 92 -0.37 -22.85 0.58
C GLY A 92 0.91 -23.43 1.17
N GLY A 93 2.09 -23.08 0.65
CA GLY A 93 3.37 -23.67 1.03
C GLY A 93 3.75 -24.92 0.23
N ILE A 94 4.85 -25.56 0.63
CA ILE A 94 5.43 -26.72 -0.08
C ILE A 94 4.57 -27.98 0.11
N HIS A 95 4.33 -28.69 -1.00
CA HIS A 95 3.73 -30.02 -1.01
C HIS A 95 4.82 -31.08 -0.78
N ALA A 96 4.97 -31.54 0.47
CA ALA A 96 6.06 -32.43 0.89
C ALA A 96 6.11 -33.77 0.15
N GLU A 97 4.95 -34.26 -0.30
CA GLU A 97 4.80 -35.56 -0.95
C GLU A 97 5.02 -35.49 -2.47
N GLU A 98 5.03 -34.29 -3.05
CA GLU A 98 5.15 -34.05 -4.51
C GLU A 98 6.18 -32.95 -4.80
N PHE A 99 7.33 -32.98 -4.13
CA PHE A 99 8.34 -31.94 -4.29
C PHE A 99 8.80 -31.78 -5.77
N PRO A 100 8.90 -30.56 -6.32
CA PRO A 100 8.82 -29.25 -5.66
C PRO A 100 7.44 -28.56 -5.70
N ALA A 101 6.35 -29.30 -5.87
CA ALA A 101 5.01 -28.73 -5.98
C ALA A 101 4.60 -27.89 -4.76
N LYS A 102 3.65 -26.98 -4.97
CA LYS A 102 3.06 -26.11 -3.96
C LYS A 102 1.58 -26.44 -3.79
N TRP A 103 1.08 -26.30 -2.58
CA TRP A 103 -0.35 -26.29 -2.34
C TRP A 103 -0.96 -25.02 -2.95
N PRO A 104 -2.15 -25.08 -3.58
CA PRO A 104 -2.89 -23.87 -3.87
C PRO A 104 -3.25 -23.12 -2.58
N LEU A 105 -3.73 -21.88 -2.68
CA LEU A 105 -4.26 -21.15 -1.54
C LEU A 105 -5.39 -21.97 -0.88
N PRO A 106 -5.27 -22.33 0.41
CA PRO A 106 -6.31 -23.02 1.15
C PRO A 106 -7.33 -22.03 1.72
N GLY A 107 -8.53 -22.52 2.00
CA GLY A 107 -9.58 -21.73 2.61
C GLY A 107 -10.95 -22.36 2.39
N GLU A 108 -11.91 -21.95 3.21
CA GLU A 108 -13.33 -22.19 2.96
C GLU A 108 -13.82 -21.29 1.82
N VAL A 109 -13.28 -20.07 1.74
CA VAL A 109 -13.55 -19.11 0.66
C VAL A 109 -12.23 -18.60 0.11
N VAL A 110 -11.97 -18.84 -1.18
CA VAL A 110 -10.77 -18.40 -1.89
C VAL A 110 -11.17 -17.81 -3.24
N GLU A 111 -11.32 -16.48 -3.28
CA GLU A 111 -11.93 -15.79 -4.42
C GLU A 111 -11.20 -14.50 -4.77
N ASN A 112 -11.18 -14.13 -6.05
CA ASN A 112 -10.65 -12.86 -6.55
C ASN A 112 -9.22 -12.50 -6.06
N ASN A 113 -8.36 -13.49 -5.81
CA ASN A 113 -6.95 -13.25 -5.51
C ASN A 113 -6.16 -13.19 -6.82
N TYR A 114 -5.43 -12.10 -7.02
CA TYR A 114 -4.52 -11.94 -8.15
C TYR A 114 -3.12 -12.40 -7.78
N MET A 115 -2.58 -13.32 -8.58
CA MET A 115 -1.21 -13.81 -8.47
C MET A 115 -0.50 -13.61 -9.81
N GLY A 116 0.58 -12.83 -9.81
CA GLY A 116 1.35 -12.60 -11.04
C GLY A 116 2.62 -11.80 -10.82
N THR A 117 3.64 -12.07 -11.65
CA THR A 117 4.88 -11.28 -11.65
C THR A 117 4.66 -9.84 -12.15
N ASP A 118 3.54 -9.59 -12.81
CA ASP A 118 3.09 -8.30 -13.34
C ASP A 118 2.24 -7.50 -12.34
N VAL A 119 2.18 -7.91 -11.06
CA VAL A 119 1.46 -7.16 -10.01
C VAL A 119 1.91 -5.70 -9.92
N LEU A 120 3.20 -5.42 -10.15
CA LEU A 120 3.73 -4.05 -10.16
C LEU A 120 3.16 -3.21 -11.32
N GLU A 121 2.74 -3.83 -12.41
CA GLU A 121 2.08 -3.14 -13.53
C GLU A 121 0.61 -2.80 -13.23
N GLN A 122 0.05 -3.38 -12.16
CA GLN A 122 -1.35 -3.15 -11.76
C GLN A 122 -1.50 -2.01 -10.75
N ILE A 123 -0.42 -1.34 -10.38
CA ILE A 123 -0.38 -0.24 -9.39
C ILE A 123 0.26 1.02 -9.99
N VAL A 124 -0.16 2.18 -9.50
CA VAL A 124 0.10 3.47 -10.16
C VAL A 124 1.60 3.83 -10.19
N ASP A 125 2.28 3.83 -9.05
CA ASP A 125 3.67 4.29 -8.97
C ASP A 125 4.36 3.77 -7.69
N PRO A 126 4.73 2.48 -7.65
CA PRO A 126 5.29 1.83 -6.46
C PRO A 126 6.63 2.44 -6.01
N ASP A 127 7.46 2.88 -6.96
CA ASP A 127 8.76 3.49 -6.67
C ASP A 127 8.61 4.81 -5.89
N ASN A 128 7.49 5.49 -6.07
CA ASN A 128 7.13 6.71 -5.34
C ASN A 128 6.09 6.49 -4.24
N TRP A 129 5.82 5.24 -3.86
CA TRP A 129 4.89 4.83 -2.79
C TRP A 129 3.41 5.11 -3.07
N ASP A 130 3.01 5.16 -4.34
CA ASP A 130 1.61 5.17 -4.76
C ASP A 130 1.17 3.75 -5.14
N PHE A 131 0.54 3.07 -4.19
CA PHE A 131 0.08 1.70 -4.33
C PHE A 131 -1.39 1.61 -4.74
N ARG A 132 -2.01 2.72 -5.17
CA ARG A 132 -3.36 2.68 -5.73
C ARG A 132 -3.39 1.76 -6.96
N PRO A 133 -4.48 1.02 -7.19
CA PRO A 133 -4.60 0.20 -8.38
C PRO A 133 -4.78 1.08 -9.62
N VAL A 134 -4.23 0.65 -10.75
CA VAL A 134 -4.44 1.30 -12.05
C VAL A 134 -5.89 1.12 -12.49
N GLU A 135 -6.53 2.23 -12.87
CA GLU A 135 -7.90 2.22 -13.38
C GLU A 135 -8.00 1.44 -14.70
N GLY A 136 -8.96 0.52 -14.79
CA GLY A 136 -9.09 -0.42 -15.91
C GLY A 136 -8.09 -1.58 -15.91
N GLY A 137 -7.14 -1.60 -14.96
CA GLY A 137 -6.20 -2.70 -14.73
C GLY A 137 -6.87 -3.95 -14.15
N ALA A 138 -6.11 -5.04 -13.99
CA ALA A 138 -6.63 -6.30 -13.47
C ALA A 138 -7.24 -6.16 -12.06
N PHE A 139 -6.75 -5.22 -11.25
CA PHE A 139 -7.23 -4.99 -9.88
C PHE A 139 -8.59 -4.27 -9.82
N THR A 140 -9.05 -3.69 -10.93
CA THR A 140 -10.25 -2.86 -11.00
C THR A 140 -11.28 -3.36 -12.01
N LYS A 141 -11.00 -4.46 -12.72
CA LYS A 141 -11.91 -5.04 -13.74
C LYS A 141 -13.11 -5.79 -13.16
N GLY A 142 -12.98 -6.34 -11.95
CA GLY A 142 -14.03 -7.12 -11.30
C GLY A 142 -15.02 -6.25 -10.52
N GLU A 143 -16.03 -6.88 -9.92
CA GLU A 143 -16.96 -6.21 -9.00
C GLU A 143 -16.27 -5.75 -7.70
N HIS A 144 -15.17 -6.40 -7.34
CA HIS A 144 -14.38 -6.13 -6.15
C HIS A 144 -12.98 -5.65 -6.50
N ILE A 145 -12.53 -4.61 -5.81
CA ILE A 145 -11.18 -4.08 -5.92
C ILE A 145 -10.19 -5.02 -5.24
N ILE A 146 -9.09 -5.31 -5.93
CA ILE A 146 -7.96 -6.07 -5.39
C ILE A 146 -6.98 -5.11 -4.73
N GLY A 147 -6.50 -5.48 -3.55
CA GLY A 147 -5.55 -4.70 -2.78
C GLY A 147 -6.19 -3.62 -1.88
N PRO A 148 -5.35 -2.79 -1.23
CA PRO A 148 -5.76 -2.01 -0.06
C PRO A 148 -6.34 -0.62 -0.37
N TYR A 149 -6.26 -0.16 -1.61
CA TYR A 149 -6.65 1.19 -2.00
C TYR A 149 -7.65 1.18 -3.15
N LEU A 150 -8.46 2.23 -3.24
CA LEU A 150 -9.35 2.48 -4.37
C LEU A 150 -8.59 3.14 -5.54
N PRO A 151 -9.03 2.93 -6.80
CA PRO A 151 -8.42 3.58 -7.96
C PRO A 151 -8.69 5.09 -8.01
N GLY A 152 -7.82 5.79 -8.73
CA GLY A 152 -7.97 7.22 -9.02
C GLY A 152 -8.21 8.06 -7.75
N ASN A 153 -9.21 8.94 -7.82
CA ASN A 153 -9.55 9.88 -6.74
C ASN A 153 -10.81 9.48 -5.95
N GLU A 154 -11.26 8.23 -6.06
CA GLU A 154 -12.51 7.77 -5.44
C GLU A 154 -12.47 7.85 -3.90
N ALA A 155 -11.32 7.56 -3.28
CA ALA A 155 -11.20 7.52 -1.83
C ALA A 155 -11.05 8.90 -1.16
N LYS A 156 -10.61 9.93 -1.90
CA LYS A 156 -10.05 11.22 -1.40
C LYS A 156 -8.92 11.12 -0.35
N THR A 157 -8.78 9.97 0.30
CA THR A 157 -7.84 9.67 1.38
C THR A 157 -6.99 8.47 1.00
N TYR A 158 -5.69 8.65 1.14
CA TYR A 158 -4.68 7.61 1.02
C TYR A 158 -4.04 7.37 2.38
N TRP A 159 -4.18 6.18 2.94
CA TRP A 159 -3.65 5.87 4.26
C TRP A 159 -2.12 5.77 4.22
N ILE A 160 -1.45 6.65 4.97
CA ILE A 160 0.01 6.67 5.08
C ILE A 160 0.37 6.35 6.53
N PRO A 161 1.11 5.26 6.81
CA PRO A 161 1.53 4.95 8.16
C PRO A 161 2.56 5.96 8.68
N GLY A 162 2.50 6.25 9.97
CA GLY A 162 3.56 7.02 10.64
C GLY A 162 3.05 7.96 11.72
N ARG A 163 4.00 8.54 12.44
CA ARG A 163 3.74 9.57 13.44
C ARG A 163 3.34 10.87 12.74
N LYS A 164 2.14 11.38 13.03
CA LYS A 164 1.75 12.75 12.64
C LYS A 164 2.53 13.79 13.44
N LEU A 165 3.14 14.76 12.74
CA LEU A 165 3.87 15.89 13.32
C LEU A 165 2.96 17.13 13.38
N PHE A 166 3.43 18.26 13.91
CA PHE A 166 2.64 19.51 13.87
C PHE A 166 2.50 20.10 12.44
N LYS A 167 3.28 19.58 11.49
CA LYS A 167 3.25 19.87 10.05
C LYS A 167 3.01 18.58 9.28
N THR A 168 2.78 18.71 7.98
CA THR A 168 2.69 17.57 7.06
C THR A 168 4.03 16.86 6.90
N SER A 169 4.00 15.58 6.53
CA SER A 169 5.19 14.75 6.31
C SER A 169 4.93 13.65 5.29
N THR A 170 5.96 12.86 4.94
CA THR A 170 5.84 11.68 4.07
C THR A 170 5.13 11.99 2.73
N PRO A 171 5.75 12.80 1.87
CA PRO A 171 5.20 13.10 0.55
C PRO A 171 5.15 11.86 -0.33
N VAL A 172 4.09 11.77 -1.14
CA VAL A 172 3.91 10.80 -2.22
C VAL A 172 3.51 11.60 -3.47
N PRO A 173 4.37 11.73 -4.49
CA PRO A 173 5.62 11.01 -4.67
C PRO A 173 6.68 11.41 -3.64
N VAL A 174 7.64 10.53 -3.41
CA VAL A 174 8.77 10.83 -2.55
C VAL A 174 9.51 12.07 -3.05
N SER A 175 9.95 12.93 -2.14
CA SER A 175 10.63 14.17 -2.55
C SER A 175 11.91 13.87 -3.33
N GLY A 176 12.03 14.42 -4.54
CA GLY A 176 13.11 14.14 -5.50
C GLY A 176 12.84 12.94 -6.40
N GLY A 177 11.69 12.28 -6.28
CA GLY A 177 11.29 11.15 -7.12
C GLY A 177 10.94 11.57 -8.55
N THR A 178 10.89 10.58 -9.45
CA THR A 178 10.50 10.75 -10.85
C THR A 178 9.17 10.04 -11.08
N THR A 179 8.22 10.72 -11.71
CA THR A 179 6.86 10.25 -11.97
C THR A 179 6.53 10.35 -13.45
N SER A 180 5.42 9.76 -13.90
CA SER A 180 4.87 10.05 -15.24
C SER A 180 4.35 11.49 -15.32
N SER A 181 4.39 12.11 -16.50
CA SER A 181 3.69 13.37 -16.76
C SER A 181 2.16 13.28 -16.62
N ASP A 182 1.62 12.06 -16.58
CA ASP A 182 0.19 11.78 -16.36
C ASP A 182 -0.19 11.68 -14.87
N ARG A 183 0.74 12.00 -13.95
CA ARG A 183 0.49 11.99 -12.50
C ARG A 183 -0.69 12.89 -12.14
N ASP A 184 -1.69 12.29 -11.49
CA ASP A 184 -2.99 12.92 -11.20
C ASP A 184 -3.02 13.62 -9.83
N VAL A 185 -2.30 13.10 -8.84
CA VAL A 185 -2.29 13.64 -7.47
C VAL A 185 -0.91 13.61 -6.81
N VAL A 186 -0.74 14.49 -5.83
CA VAL A 186 0.21 14.33 -4.73
C VAL A 186 -0.52 14.01 -3.44
N MET A 187 0.13 13.28 -2.53
CA MET A 187 -0.45 12.83 -1.28
C MET A 187 0.53 13.04 -0.13
N PHE A 188 0.03 13.22 1.08
CA PHE A 188 0.87 13.55 2.24
C PHE A 188 0.30 12.97 3.54
N LEU A 189 1.17 12.67 4.51
CA LEU A 189 0.72 12.39 5.87
C LEU A 189 0.34 13.71 6.55
N GLY A 190 -0.94 13.88 6.86
CA GLY A 190 -1.50 15.09 7.46
C GLY A 190 -0.93 15.42 8.85
N GLY A 191 -1.08 16.69 9.23
CA GLY A 191 -0.65 17.20 10.53
C GLY A 191 -1.45 16.64 11.71
N TYR A 192 -0.82 16.57 12.88
CA TYR A 192 -1.45 16.17 14.14
C TYR A 192 -2.42 17.25 14.61
N MET A 193 -3.70 16.87 14.71
CA MET A 193 -4.83 17.76 15.00
C MET A 193 -4.90 18.94 14.02
N ALA A 194 -4.61 18.70 12.74
CA ALA A 194 -4.86 19.69 11.71
C ALA A 194 -6.37 19.99 11.62
N ASP A 195 -6.72 21.26 11.45
CA ASP A 195 -8.07 21.65 11.05
C ASP A 195 -8.15 21.70 9.51
N LYS A 196 -7.10 22.24 8.87
CA LYS A 196 -7.01 22.43 7.42
C LYS A 196 -5.60 22.21 6.88
N HIS A 197 -5.54 21.99 5.58
CA HIS A 197 -4.33 21.88 4.79
C HIS A 197 -4.37 22.88 3.63
N HIS A 198 -3.38 23.77 3.51
CA HIS A 198 -3.25 24.71 2.40
C HIS A 198 -2.21 24.21 1.40
N PHE A 199 -2.61 24.00 0.16
CA PHE A 199 -1.76 23.43 -0.88
C PHE A 199 -1.14 24.50 -1.78
N TYR A 200 0.17 24.38 -2.00
CA TYR A 200 0.97 25.23 -2.88
C TYR A 200 1.70 24.38 -3.90
N PHE A 201 1.72 24.81 -5.16
CA PHE A 201 2.30 24.05 -6.27
C PHE A 201 2.85 24.98 -7.35
N GLY A 202 3.99 24.63 -7.96
CA GLY A 202 4.56 25.40 -9.06
C GLY A 202 5.91 24.88 -9.55
N LYS A 203 6.48 25.52 -10.58
CA LYS A 203 7.81 25.18 -11.13
C LYS A 203 8.96 25.98 -10.53
N ASP A 204 8.69 27.13 -9.92
CA ASP A 204 9.71 27.95 -9.29
C ASP A 204 9.83 27.60 -7.81
N LYS A 205 11.01 27.08 -7.44
CA LYS A 205 11.31 26.66 -6.06
C LYS A 205 11.07 27.78 -5.04
N ILE A 206 11.58 28.98 -5.33
CA ILE A 206 11.53 30.08 -4.36
C ILE A 206 10.11 30.61 -4.24
N ARG A 207 9.39 30.73 -5.36
CA ARG A 207 7.99 31.17 -5.31
C ARG A 207 7.12 30.22 -4.48
N VAL A 208 7.26 28.89 -4.65
CA VAL A 208 6.50 27.92 -3.84
C VAL A 208 6.96 27.91 -2.37
N GLU A 209 8.26 28.08 -2.11
CA GLU A 209 8.79 28.17 -0.74
C GLU A 209 8.29 29.44 -0.02
N GLU A 210 8.15 30.57 -0.70
CA GLU A 210 7.81 31.84 -0.05
C GLU A 210 6.31 32.16 -0.10
N ALA A 211 5.54 31.45 -0.94
CA ALA A 211 4.12 31.68 -1.16
C ALA A 211 3.28 31.66 0.12
N THR A 212 2.28 32.53 0.11
CA THR A 212 1.15 32.67 1.03
C THR A 212 -0.15 32.40 0.28
N VAL A 213 -1.28 32.35 0.99
CA VAL A 213 -2.61 32.12 0.38
C VAL A 213 -3.05 33.19 -0.63
N ASN A 214 -2.28 34.27 -0.81
CA ASN A 214 -2.57 35.33 -1.77
C ASN A 214 -1.67 35.28 -3.03
N ASP A 215 -0.74 34.32 -3.10
CA ASP A 215 0.21 34.19 -4.21
C ASP A 215 -0.28 33.18 -5.25
N ASP A 216 0.23 33.28 -6.48
CA ASP A 216 -0.21 32.45 -7.61
C ASP A 216 0.02 30.94 -7.38
N GLU A 217 1.00 30.59 -6.55
CA GLU A 217 1.35 29.20 -6.23
C GLU A 217 0.31 28.54 -5.31
N TYR A 218 -0.50 29.32 -4.58
CA TYR A 218 -1.59 28.77 -3.76
C TYR A 218 -2.67 28.17 -4.67
N GLN A 219 -3.03 26.91 -4.39
CA GLN A 219 -4.02 26.18 -5.18
C GLN A 219 -5.38 26.21 -4.49
N TYR A 220 -5.48 25.60 -3.31
CA TYR A 220 -6.72 25.51 -2.53
C TYR A 220 -6.44 25.07 -1.09
N THR A 221 -7.51 25.09 -0.28
CA THR A 221 -7.51 24.61 1.10
C THR A 221 -8.44 23.41 1.20
N LEU A 222 -8.02 22.38 1.94
CA LEU A 222 -8.85 21.26 2.36
C LEU A 222 -9.07 21.30 3.87
N ASP A 223 -10.28 21.03 4.33
CA ASP A 223 -10.52 20.64 5.72
C ASP A 223 -9.91 19.24 5.97
N ASP A 224 -9.47 18.94 7.20
CA ASP A 224 -8.77 17.68 7.52
C ASP A 224 -9.60 16.42 7.17
N ASN A 225 -10.93 16.52 7.20
CA ASN A 225 -11.84 15.43 6.85
C ASN A 225 -12.08 15.26 5.33
N GLU A 226 -11.58 16.17 4.49
CA GLU A 226 -11.71 16.06 3.03
C GLU A 226 -10.65 15.14 2.41
N GLY A 227 -9.64 14.74 3.18
CA GLY A 227 -8.63 13.77 2.80
C GLY A 227 -7.24 14.39 2.61
N ASN A 228 -6.37 13.65 1.93
CA ASN A 228 -4.95 14.00 1.75
C ASN A 228 -4.44 13.75 0.33
N MET A 229 -5.36 13.59 -0.64
CA MET A 229 -5.04 13.48 -2.05
C MET A 229 -5.31 14.81 -2.74
N LEU A 230 -4.27 15.41 -3.31
CA LEU A 230 -4.30 16.75 -3.90
C LEU A 230 -4.13 16.65 -5.41
N SER A 231 -5.19 16.98 -6.15
CA SER A 231 -5.19 16.99 -7.62
C SER A 231 -4.15 17.95 -8.19
N LEU A 232 -3.44 17.47 -9.21
CA LEU A 232 -2.47 18.23 -9.98
C LEU A 232 -3.08 18.78 -11.27
N PRO A 233 -2.57 19.91 -11.80
CA PRO A 233 -2.85 20.32 -13.16
C PRO A 233 -2.12 19.42 -14.17
N ASN A 234 -2.36 19.64 -15.46
CA ASN A 234 -1.58 18.98 -16.52
C ASN A 234 -0.08 19.28 -16.35
N LEU A 235 0.74 18.24 -16.37
CA LEU A 235 2.18 18.35 -16.19
C LEU A 235 2.91 18.25 -17.53
N GLU A 236 3.86 19.15 -17.75
CA GLU A 236 4.84 19.00 -18.82
C GLU A 236 5.85 17.90 -18.51
N LYS A 237 6.18 17.07 -19.50
CA LYS A 237 7.23 16.04 -19.42
C LYS A 237 8.63 16.67 -19.29
N GLY A 238 9.53 16.01 -18.56
CA GLY A 238 10.91 16.48 -18.38
C GLY A 238 11.04 17.72 -17.49
N SER A 239 10.03 18.00 -16.67
CA SER A 239 9.97 19.18 -15.81
C SER A 239 10.22 18.83 -14.35
N GLN A 240 10.55 19.84 -13.56
CA GLN A 240 10.59 19.74 -12.10
C GLN A 240 9.46 20.59 -11.51
N TYR A 241 8.74 20.01 -10.55
CA TYR A 241 7.69 20.70 -9.81
C TYR A 241 8.02 20.70 -8.32
N PHE A 242 7.62 21.78 -7.66
CA PHE A 242 7.75 22.01 -6.24
C PHE A 242 6.38 22.14 -5.62
N TRP A 243 6.23 21.62 -4.42
CA TRP A 243 4.98 21.69 -3.71
C TRP A 243 5.15 21.66 -2.20
N ARG A 244 4.16 22.21 -1.50
CA ARG A 244 4.16 22.34 -0.04
C ARG A 244 2.72 22.25 0.45
N VAL A 245 2.54 21.71 1.65
CA VAL A 245 1.23 21.70 2.32
C VAL A 245 1.38 22.26 3.72
N ASP A 246 0.79 23.42 3.96
CA ASP A 246 0.79 24.06 5.28
C ASP A 246 -0.39 23.54 6.12
N VAL A 247 -0.17 23.39 7.43
CA VAL A 247 -1.19 22.92 8.37
C VAL A 247 -1.78 24.12 9.11
N GLN A 248 -3.09 24.31 9.04
CA GLN A 248 -3.78 25.21 9.97
C GLN A 248 -4.28 24.42 11.17
N ARG A 249 -3.97 24.89 12.38
CA ARG A 249 -4.50 24.35 13.62
C ARG A 249 -4.78 25.47 14.61
N GLN A 250 -6.01 25.53 15.11
CA GLN A 250 -6.50 26.56 16.04
C GLN A 250 -6.21 27.98 15.53
N GLY A 251 -6.40 28.20 14.23
CA GLY A 251 -6.15 29.49 13.57
C GLY A 251 -4.67 29.83 13.34
N THR A 252 -3.72 28.98 13.76
CA THR A 252 -2.29 29.16 13.47
C THR A 252 -1.90 28.33 12.26
N ILE A 253 -1.21 28.94 11.30
CA ILE A 253 -0.65 28.25 10.13
C ILE A 253 0.80 27.82 10.43
N TYR A 254 1.06 26.53 10.31
CA TYR A 254 2.37 25.91 10.39
C TYR A 254 2.84 25.56 8.98
N LYS A 255 3.89 26.24 8.53
CA LYS A 255 4.47 26.03 7.21
C LYS A 255 5.00 24.60 7.06
N GLY A 256 4.63 23.95 5.96
CA GLY A 256 5.10 22.62 5.57
C GLY A 256 6.52 22.63 5.04
N ASP A 257 7.09 21.43 4.85
CA ASP A 257 8.35 21.28 4.14
C ASP A 257 8.13 21.40 2.62
N LEU A 258 9.09 21.97 1.91
CA LEU A 258 9.07 22.01 0.45
C LEU A 258 9.52 20.67 -0.11
N TRP A 259 8.66 20.07 -0.93
CA TRP A 259 8.93 18.85 -1.66
C TRP A 259 9.02 19.12 -3.15
N ASN A 260 9.57 18.17 -3.90
CA ASN A 260 9.66 18.25 -5.34
C ASN A 260 9.58 16.88 -6.00
N PHE A 261 9.28 16.85 -7.28
CA PHE A 261 9.40 15.65 -8.12
C PHE A 261 9.67 16.04 -9.57
N TYR A 262 10.07 15.05 -10.37
CA TYR A 262 10.33 15.17 -11.79
C TYR A 262 9.28 14.42 -12.62
N THR A 263 9.04 14.88 -13.85
CA THR A 263 8.17 14.26 -14.87
C THR A 263 8.93 13.94 -16.15
#